data_AF-A0A0G4HFX0-F1
#
_entry.id   AF-A0A0G4HFX0-F1
#
_cell.length_a   1.000
_cell.length_b   1.000
_cell.length_c   1.000
_cell.angle_alpha   90.00
_cell.angle_beta   90.00
_cell.angle_gamma   90.00
#
_symmetry.space_group_name_H-M   'P 1'
#
loop_
_entity.id
_entity.type
_entity.pdbx_description
1 polymer ?
#
loop_
_entity_poly.entity_id
_entity_poly.type
_entity_poly.pdbx_seq_one_letter_code
_entity_poly.pdbx_strand_id
1 'polypeptide(L)'
;MGLGNGEEGNEWDQVKALMACRLVALDKCPGVRPVGIGEAIRRLLGKAVIKETREELQEVCGADQLCSGLMGGLEGGIHAVREL
;
A
#
# COMPACT_ATOMS: atom_id res chain seq x y z
N MET A 1 2.16 -45.82 2.36
CA MET A 1 2.32 -44.49 1.73
C MET A 1 0.95 -44.06 1.22
N GLY A 2 0.12 -43.49 2.11
CA GLY A 2 -1.11 -42.84 1.67
C GLY A 2 -0.74 -41.44 1.22
N LEU A 3 -0.93 -41.14 -0.06
CA LEU A 3 -0.93 -39.77 -0.54
C LEU A 3 -2.13 -39.10 0.13
N GLY A 4 -1.84 -38.26 1.13
CA GLY A 4 -2.86 -37.42 1.77
C GLY A 4 -3.45 -36.53 0.69
N ASN A 5 -4.70 -36.76 0.35
CA ASN A 5 -5.48 -35.89 -0.51
C ASN A 5 -5.43 -34.48 0.10
N GLY A 6 -4.76 -33.57 -0.60
CA GLY A 6 -4.76 -32.17 -0.23
C GLY A 6 -6.21 -31.70 -0.22
N GLU A 7 -6.69 -31.26 0.94
CA GLU A 7 -7.89 -30.44 0.97
C GLU A 7 -7.56 -29.18 0.17
N GLU A 8 -8.09 -29.08 -1.05
CA GLU A 8 -8.12 -27.83 -1.81
C GLU A 8 -8.96 -26.84 -1.00
N GLY A 9 -8.32 -26.17 -0.03
CA GLY A 9 -8.92 -25.04 0.65
C GLY A 9 -9.36 -24.06 -0.42
N ASN A 10 -10.64 -23.69 -0.39
CA ASN A 10 -11.27 -22.75 -1.33
C ASN A 10 -10.28 -21.63 -1.63
N GLU A 11 -10.10 -21.28 -2.91
CA GLU A 11 -9.22 -20.19 -3.36
C GLU A 11 -9.38 -18.93 -2.49
N TRP A 12 -10.62 -18.65 -2.07
CA TRP A 12 -10.96 -17.55 -1.20
C TRP A 12 -10.35 -17.62 0.21
N ASP A 13 -10.15 -18.81 0.77
CA ASP A 13 -9.48 -18.99 2.05
C ASP A 13 -7.98 -18.68 1.95
N GLN A 14 -7.36 -18.99 0.81
CA GLN A 14 -5.97 -18.63 0.54
C GLN A 14 -5.81 -17.11 0.38
N VAL A 15 -6.75 -16.45 -0.31
CA VAL A 15 -6.80 -14.98 -0.41
C VAL A 15 -7.00 -14.36 0.97
N LYS A 16 -7.92 -14.89 1.78
CA LYS A 16 -8.12 -14.43 3.17
C LYS A 16 -6.85 -14.57 4.01
N ALA A 17 -6.17 -15.71 3.91
CA ALA A 17 -4.91 -15.94 4.61
C ALA A 17 -3.84 -14.93 4.19
N LEU A 18 -3.70 -14.67 2.88
CA LEU A 18 -2.77 -13.66 2.36
C LEU A 18 -3.12 -12.25 2.83
N MET A 19 -4.42 -11.94 2.95
CA MET A 19 -4.95 -10.64 3.37
C MET A 19 -5.03 -10.46 4.89
N ALA A 20 -4.72 -11.48 5.68
CA ALA A 20 -4.65 -11.39 7.13
C ALA A 20 -3.56 -10.39 7.56
N CYS A 21 -3.76 -9.76 8.72
CA CYS A 21 -2.81 -8.83 9.30
C CYS A 21 -2.96 -8.75 10.83
N ARG A 22 -1.87 -8.40 11.52
CA ARG A 22 -1.90 -8.05 12.94
C ARG A 22 -2.22 -6.56 13.08
N LEU A 23 -3.30 -6.22 13.78
CA LEU A 23 -3.65 -4.83 14.07
C LEU A 23 -2.80 -4.27 15.22
N VAL A 24 -2.30 -3.04 15.04
CA VAL A 24 -1.59 -2.27 16.06
C VAL A 24 -2.22 -0.87 16.13
N ALA A 25 -2.51 -0.40 17.34
CA ALA A 25 -2.96 0.96 17.61
C ALA A 25 -1.74 1.87 17.78
N LEU A 26 -1.44 2.71 16.79
CA LEU A 26 -0.38 3.71 16.89
C LEU A 26 -0.96 5.04 17.38
N ASP A 27 -0.21 5.76 18.21
CA ASP A 27 -0.57 7.12 18.61
C ASP A 27 -0.38 8.08 17.44
N LYS A 28 -1.41 8.89 17.15
CA LYS A 28 -1.41 9.89 16.09
C LYS A 28 -1.14 11.31 16.61
N CYS A 29 -1.24 11.54 17.92
CA CYS A 29 -1.08 12.86 18.55
C CYS A 29 -1.82 14.01 17.83
N PRO A 30 -3.15 14.18 18.00
CA PRO A 30 -4.07 13.41 18.84
C PRO A 30 -4.77 12.26 18.11
N GLY A 31 -5.25 11.28 18.88
CA GLY A 31 -6.07 10.16 18.39
C GLY A 31 -5.27 8.89 18.08
N VAL A 32 -5.95 7.88 17.54
CA VAL A 32 -5.37 6.57 17.22
C VAL A 32 -5.31 6.35 15.72
N ARG A 33 -4.18 5.82 15.23
CA ARG A 33 -4.02 5.31 13.86
C ARG A 33 -3.97 3.78 13.90
N PRO A 34 -5.06 3.08 13.54
CA PRO A 34 -5.02 1.63 13.40
C PRO A 34 -4.18 1.25 12.19
N VAL A 35 -3.21 0.36 12.37
CA VAL A 35 -2.35 -0.14 11.29
C VAL A 35 -2.40 -1.67 11.26
N GLY A 36 -2.71 -2.23 10.09
CA GLY A 36 -2.59 -3.67 9.82
C GLY A 36 -1.19 -4.04 9.33
N ILE A 37 -0.46 -4.79 10.14
CA ILE A 37 0.84 -5.35 9.78
C ILE A 37 0.59 -6.71 9.11
N GLY A 38 0.63 -6.73 7.77
CA GLY A 38 0.57 -7.96 6.99
C GLY A 38 1.92 -8.69 6.96
N GLU A 39 1.87 -9.97 6.59
CA GLU A 39 3.05 -10.81 6.40
C GLU A 39 4.04 -10.24 5.37
N ALA A 40 5.30 -10.68 5.46
CA ALA A 40 6.37 -10.20 4.58
C ALA A 40 6.04 -10.38 3.09
N ILE A 41 5.40 -11.49 2.73
CA ILE A 41 5.00 -11.79 1.35
C ILE A 41 4.00 -10.78 0.79
N ARG A 42 2.97 -10.41 1.56
CA ARG A 42 1.99 -9.38 1.16
C ARG A 42 2.67 -8.03 0.95
N ARG A 43 3.64 -7.68 1.81
CA ARG A 43 4.41 -6.43 1.67
C ARG A 43 5.32 -6.45 0.44
N LEU A 44 5.92 -7.60 0.12
CA LEU A 44 6.73 -7.77 -1.09
C LEU A 44 5.88 -7.57 -2.35
N LEU A 45 4.70 -8.20 -2.41
CA LEU A 45 3.75 -8.02 -3.53
C LEU A 45 3.38 -6.54 -3.70
N GLY A 46 3.03 -5.85 -2.62
CA GLY A 46 2.72 -4.42 -2.67
C GLY A 46 3.89 -3.58 -3.18
N LYS A 47 5.13 -3.87 -2.75
CA LYS A 47 6.33 -3.20 -3.26
C LYS A 47 6.60 -3.48 -4.74
N ALA A 48 6.35 -4.71 -5.20
CA ALA A 48 6.49 -5.07 -6.60
C ALA A 48 5.52 -4.25 -7.46
N VAL A 49 4.23 -4.20 -7.08
CA VAL A 49 3.23 -3.38 -7.78
C VAL A 49 3.64 -1.91 -7.81
N ILE A 50 4.01 -1.33 -6.66
CA ILE A 50 4.44 0.07 -6.58
C ILE A 50 5.66 0.33 -7.48
N LYS A 51 6.62 -0.60 -7.54
CA LYS A 51 7.82 -0.45 -8.36
C LYS A 51 7.46 -0.39 -9.84
N GLU A 52 6.59 -1.29 -10.30
CA GLU A 52 6.21 -1.37 -11.72
C GLU A 52 5.32 -0.19 -12.14
N THR A 53 4.38 0.25 -11.30
CA THR A 53 3.40 1.28 -11.68
C THR A 53 3.83 2.72 -11.36
N ARG A 54 5.05 2.93 -10.84
CA ARG A 54 5.47 4.23 -10.30
C ARG A 54 5.48 5.34 -11.35
N GLU A 55 6.09 5.08 -12.50
CA GLU A 55 6.33 6.10 -13.53
C GLU A 55 5.01 6.54 -14.16
N GLU A 56 4.18 5.58 -14.56
CA GLU A 56 2.83 5.82 -15.07
C GLU A 56 1.97 6.60 -14.07
N LEU A 57 2.04 6.24 -12.77
CA LEU A 57 1.32 6.96 -11.72
C LEU A 57 1.76 8.44 -11.64
N GLN A 58 3.06 8.72 -11.72
CA GLN A 58 3.57 10.09 -11.68
C GLN A 58 3.17 10.90 -12.92
N GLU A 59 3.24 10.29 -14.09
CA GLU A 59 2.83 10.93 -15.35
C GLU A 59 1.34 11.29 -15.35
N VAL A 60 0.48 10.33 -14.99
CA VAL A 60 -0.98 10.54 -14.99
C VAL A 60 -1.42 11.51 -13.91
N CYS A 61 -0.76 11.48 -12.73
CA CYS A 61 -1.13 12.35 -11.61
C CYS A 61 -0.61 13.78 -11.75
N GLY A 62 0.57 13.96 -12.36
CA GLY A 62 1.23 15.26 -12.48
C GLY A 62 1.20 16.08 -11.20
N ALA A 63 0.89 17.37 -11.34
CA ALA A 63 0.74 18.31 -10.21
C ALA A 63 -0.63 18.25 -9.52
N ASP A 64 -1.61 17.55 -10.10
CA ASP A 64 -2.97 17.45 -9.56
C ASP A 64 -3.02 16.60 -8.28
N GLN A 65 -2.07 15.68 -8.13
CA GLN A 65 -1.91 14.87 -6.92
C GLN A 65 -0.48 14.95 -6.36
N LEU A 66 -0.33 15.71 -5.28
CA LEU A 66 0.95 15.92 -4.60
C LEU A 66 1.54 14.64 -3.97
N CYS A 67 0.70 13.63 -3.69
CA CYS A 67 1.14 12.35 -3.09
C CYS A 67 1.59 11.31 -4.13
N SER A 68 1.67 11.64 -5.41
CA SER A 68 2.10 10.73 -6.49
C SER A 68 3.63 10.45 -6.48
N GLY A 69 4.39 11.24 -5.72
CA GLY A 69 5.84 11.15 -5.67
C GLY A 69 6.55 11.95 -6.76
N LEU A 70 5.86 12.91 -7.40
CA LEU A 70 6.47 13.90 -8.28
C LEU A 70 7.60 14.64 -7.56
N MET A 71 8.78 14.68 -8.19
CA MET A 71 9.95 15.35 -7.62
C MET A 71 9.69 16.85 -7.43
N GLY A 72 9.85 17.35 -6.20
CA GLY A 72 9.56 18.75 -5.87
C GLY A 72 8.07 19.12 -5.84
N GLY A 73 7.17 18.13 -5.91
CA GLY A 73 5.72 18.37 -6.00
C GLY A 73 5.17 19.15 -4.79
N LEU A 74 5.60 18.81 -3.57
CA LEU A 74 5.14 19.49 -2.35
C LEU A 74 5.62 20.94 -2.29
N GLU A 75 6.89 21.18 -2.61
CA GLU A 75 7.48 22.51 -2.65
C GLU A 75 6.79 23.38 -3.71
N GLY A 76 6.57 22.83 -4.90
CA GLY A 76 5.83 23.49 -5.97
C GLY A 76 4.40 23.83 -5.56
N GLY A 77 3.69 22.89 -4.93
CA GLY A 77 2.34 23.11 -4.42
C GLY A 77 2.26 24.23 -3.37
N ILE A 78 3.20 24.28 -2.42
CA ILE A 78 3.26 25.34 -1.42
C ILE A 78 3.55 26.71 -2.06
N HIS A 79 4.46 26.77 -3.03
CA HIS A 79 4.79 28.02 -3.71
C HIS A 79 3.59 28.54 -4.51
N ALA A 80 2.94 27.67 -5.29
CA ALA A 80 1.73 28.01 -6.04
C ALA A 80 0.64 28.57 -5.11
N VAL A 81 0.39 27.94 -3.96
CA VAL A 81 -0.61 28.43 -2.99
C VAL A 81 -0.23 29.77 -2.36
N ARG A 82 1.06 30.09 -2.23
CA ARG A 82 1.53 31.38 -1.69
C ARG A 82 1.43 32.53 -2.68
N GLU A 83 1.45 32.24 -3.97
CA GLU A 83 1.32 33.23 -5.05
C GLU A 83 -0.13 33.49 -5.46
N LEU A 84 -1.09 32.77 -4.87
CA LEU A 84 -2.54 33.04 -4.95
C LEU A 84 -2.98 34.12 -3.95
#